data_AF-A0A1J5Q3Z5-F1
#
_entry.id   AF-A0A1J5Q3Z5-F1
#
_cell.length_a   1.000
_cell.length_b   1.000
_cell.length_c   1.000
_cell.angle_alpha   90.00
_cell.angle_beta   90.00
_cell.angle_gamma   90.00
#
_symmetry.space_group_name_H-M   'P 1'
#
loop_
_entity.id
_entity.type
_entity.pdbx_description
1 polymer ?
#
loop_
_entity_poly.entity_id
_entity_poly.type
_entity_poly.pdbx_seq_one_letter_code
_entity_poly.pdbx_strand_id
1 'polypeptide(L)'
;MFARPIQVAVAVVIAIGSVSTAAYASDASLVTTTPDQTVTTASDQNDLLPANRKEIAALSTTTSTSVVSADLHASVIANVLPKNVISELDVVLARTSSGAKFVASKLNALSYKWSTSQMSCLITLWSRESHWNFQSRNKRSGAYGIPQANPGTKMASAGSDWRVNPITQIKWGMSYVKSRYGSPCGALSKSNRFGWY
;
A
#
# COMPACT_ATOMS: atom_id res chain seq x y z
N MET A 1 37.75 -27.88 -44.58
CA MET A 1 37.27 -28.68 -43.44
C MET A 1 36.71 -27.73 -42.37
N PHE A 2 35.76 -28.18 -41.56
CA PHE A 2 35.01 -27.30 -40.65
C PHE A 2 35.71 -27.10 -39.29
N ALA A 3 35.67 -25.87 -38.78
CA ALA A 3 35.87 -25.57 -37.36
C ALA A 3 34.51 -25.18 -36.76
N ARG A 4 34.06 -25.88 -35.72
CA ARG A 4 32.84 -25.56 -34.95
C ARG A 4 33.26 -25.02 -33.58
N PRO A 5 32.66 -23.92 -33.06
CA PRO A 5 32.96 -23.45 -31.72
C PRO A 5 32.44 -24.45 -30.67
N ILE A 6 33.26 -24.72 -29.65
CA ILE A 6 32.88 -25.53 -28.49
C ILE A 6 32.13 -24.63 -27.50
N GLN A 7 30.90 -24.99 -27.13
CA GLN A 7 30.19 -24.32 -26.04
C GLN A 7 30.58 -24.92 -24.69
N VAL A 8 31.15 -24.11 -23.80
CA VAL A 8 31.39 -24.48 -22.41
C VAL A 8 30.13 -24.21 -21.60
N ALA A 9 29.44 -25.27 -21.17
CA ALA A 9 28.27 -25.15 -20.31
C ALA A 9 28.70 -24.94 -18.84
N VAL A 10 28.50 -23.73 -18.31
CA VAL A 10 28.72 -23.43 -16.89
C VAL A 10 27.43 -23.73 -16.12
N ALA A 11 27.43 -24.82 -15.35
CA ALA A 11 26.30 -25.19 -14.50
C ALA A 11 26.28 -24.35 -13.21
N VAL A 12 25.29 -23.47 -13.06
CA VAL A 12 25.06 -22.71 -11.83
C VAL A 12 24.16 -23.51 -10.89
N VAL A 13 24.76 -24.08 -9.84
CA VAL A 13 24.02 -24.79 -8.78
C VAL A 13 23.52 -23.78 -7.75
N ILE A 14 22.20 -23.57 -7.68
CA ILE A 14 21.57 -22.70 -6.68
C ILE A 14 21.28 -23.52 -5.42
N ALA A 15 22.08 -23.32 -4.37
CA ALA A 15 21.80 -23.86 -3.05
C ALA A 15 20.72 -23.01 -2.35
N ILE A 16 19.52 -23.57 -2.18
CA ILE A 16 18.44 -22.95 -1.40
C ILE A 16 18.61 -23.27 0.09
N GLY A 17 18.99 -22.26 0.87
CA GLY A 17 19.09 -22.36 2.33
C GLY A 17 17.73 -22.17 3.01
N SER A 18 17.35 -23.12 3.87
CA SER A 18 16.12 -23.07 4.66
C SER A 18 16.17 -21.97 5.74
N VAL A 19 15.08 -21.21 5.89
CA VAL A 19 14.90 -20.28 7.02
C VAL A 19 13.99 -20.94 8.07
N SER A 20 14.56 -21.26 9.23
CA SER A 20 13.81 -21.84 10.36
C SER A 20 12.93 -20.78 11.04
N THR A 21 11.67 -21.11 11.31
CA THR A 21 10.74 -20.24 12.04
C THR A 21 10.95 -20.35 13.55
N ALA A 22 11.43 -19.27 14.19
CA ALA A 22 11.46 -19.16 15.64
C ALA A 22 10.12 -18.62 16.17
N ALA A 23 9.31 -19.50 16.77
CA ALA A 23 8.12 -19.10 17.51
C ALA A 23 8.49 -18.75 18.96
N TYR A 24 8.23 -17.52 19.39
CA TYR A 24 8.32 -17.16 20.81
C TYR A 24 6.98 -17.43 21.49
N ALA A 25 6.93 -18.51 22.28
CA ALA A 25 5.95 -18.68 23.34
C ALA A 25 6.53 -18.11 24.65
N SER A 26 5.67 -17.50 25.46
CA SER A 26 5.97 -17.13 26.85
C SER A 26 4.76 -17.49 27.70
N ASP A 27 5.02 -18.12 28.84
CA ASP A 27 4.04 -18.95 29.56
C ASP A 27 2.99 -18.15 30.36
N ALA A 28 1.97 -18.86 30.83
CA ALA A 28 0.86 -18.32 31.61
C ALA A 28 1.27 -17.88 33.03
N SER A 29 0.38 -17.12 33.66
CA SER A 29 0.33 -17.04 35.12
C SER A 29 -1.12 -17.10 35.60
N LEU A 30 -1.34 -17.76 36.74
CA LEU A 30 -2.63 -18.29 37.18
C LEU A 30 -3.18 -17.47 38.35
N VAL A 31 -4.43 -17.01 38.25
CA VAL A 31 -5.20 -16.47 39.40
C VAL A 31 -6.61 -17.04 39.36
N THR A 32 -7.05 -17.63 40.48
CA THR A 32 -8.32 -18.34 40.63
C THR A 32 -9.16 -17.72 41.75
N THR A 33 -10.40 -17.32 41.45
CA THR A 33 -11.45 -17.05 42.45
C THR A 33 -12.84 -17.38 41.90
N THR A 34 -13.67 -18.04 42.71
CA THR A 34 -15.05 -18.53 42.50
C THR A 34 -15.77 -18.52 43.86
N PRO A 35 -17.09 -18.83 44.01
CA PRO A 35 -18.27 -18.70 43.11
C PRO A 35 -19.53 -18.09 43.80
N ASP A 36 -20.60 -17.80 43.04
CA ASP A 36 -22.05 -18.04 43.38
C ASP A 36 -22.94 -17.68 42.15
N GLN A 37 -23.86 -18.53 41.63
CA GLN A 37 -25.26 -18.80 42.04
C GLN A 37 -26.20 -17.55 42.01
N THR A 38 -27.42 -17.58 41.47
CA THR A 38 -28.41 -18.68 41.37
C THR A 38 -29.04 -18.83 39.95
N VAL A 39 -30.34 -19.18 39.83
CA VAL A 39 -30.94 -19.95 38.71
C VAL A 39 -32.46 -19.63 38.50
N THR A 40 -33.00 -19.90 37.29
CA THR A 40 -34.45 -19.90 36.87
C THR A 40 -35.17 -18.53 36.78
N THR A 41 -36.29 -18.34 36.05
CA THR A 41 -37.26 -19.27 35.39
C THR A 41 -37.68 -18.76 33.98
N ALA A 42 -38.50 -19.53 33.23
CA ALA A 42 -38.97 -19.21 31.87
C ALA A 42 -40.51 -19.42 31.72
N SER A 43 -41.02 -19.23 30.49
CA SER A 43 -42.44 -19.17 30.03
C SER A 43 -43.11 -17.78 30.20
N ASP A 44 -44.09 -17.35 29.38
CA ASP A 44 -44.95 -18.08 28.43
C ASP A 44 -44.78 -17.71 26.93
N GLN A 45 -45.53 -18.38 26.05
CA GLN A 45 -45.47 -18.28 24.57
C GLN A 45 -46.72 -17.62 23.96
N ASN A 46 -46.58 -17.03 22.77
CA ASN A 46 -47.55 -16.97 21.65
C ASN A 46 -47.01 -16.05 20.54
N ASP A 47 -47.19 -16.28 19.22
CA ASP A 47 -47.41 -17.52 18.47
C ASP A 47 -47.07 -17.27 16.96
N LEU A 48 -47.01 -18.35 16.15
CA LEU A 48 -46.87 -18.40 14.68
C LEU A 48 -45.50 -18.06 14.04
N LEU A 49 -45.19 -18.79 12.96
CA LEU A 49 -43.90 -18.82 12.24
C LEU A 49 -43.99 -18.21 10.80
N PRO A 50 -42.86 -18.02 10.07
CA PRO A 50 -42.77 -16.99 9.02
C PRO A 50 -43.10 -17.44 7.60
N ALA A 51 -43.40 -16.45 6.75
CA ALA A 51 -43.43 -16.61 5.30
C ALA A 51 -42.07 -16.28 4.63
N ASN A 52 -41.75 -17.06 3.60
CA ASN A 52 -40.74 -16.80 2.55
C ASN A 52 -39.24 -16.76 2.94
N ARG A 53 -38.72 -17.89 3.43
CA ARG A 53 -37.33 -18.29 3.16
C ARG A 53 -37.26 -19.03 1.81
N LYS A 54 -36.71 -18.40 0.77
CA LYS A 54 -36.16 -19.08 -0.42
C LYS A 54 -34.91 -18.36 -0.89
N GLU A 55 -33.82 -19.13 -1.01
CA GLU A 55 -32.47 -18.71 -1.43
C GLU A 55 -31.82 -17.66 -0.48
N ILE A 56 -30.51 -17.67 -0.20
CA ILE A 56 -29.40 -18.46 -0.74
C ILE A 56 -28.67 -19.12 0.45
N ALA A 57 -28.70 -20.45 0.57
CA ALA A 57 -28.08 -21.18 1.70
C ALA A 57 -27.64 -22.61 1.34
N ALA A 58 -26.94 -22.75 0.21
CA ALA A 58 -26.31 -23.98 -0.27
C ALA A 58 -25.16 -23.58 -1.22
N LEU A 59 -24.01 -24.26 -1.29
CA LEU A 59 -23.49 -25.36 -0.47
C LEU A 59 -21.96 -25.31 -0.53
N SER A 60 -21.28 -25.34 0.63
CA SER A 60 -19.83 -25.55 0.65
C SER A 60 -19.51 -27.02 0.33
N THR A 61 -19.02 -27.31 -0.88
CA THR A 61 -17.98 -28.32 -1.20
C THR A 61 -17.87 -28.50 -2.72
N THR A 62 -16.79 -28.02 -3.34
CA THR A 62 -16.21 -28.71 -4.51
C THR A 62 -14.69 -28.49 -4.55
N THR A 63 -13.96 -29.58 -4.73
CA THR A 63 -12.50 -29.65 -4.76
C THR A 63 -11.90 -29.03 -6.03
N SER A 64 -10.63 -28.62 -5.90
CA SER A 64 -9.71 -28.15 -6.94
C SER A 64 -9.89 -28.71 -8.36
N THR A 65 -9.84 -27.82 -9.35
CA THR A 65 -9.39 -28.13 -10.71
C THR A 65 -8.40 -27.08 -11.21
N SER A 66 -7.14 -27.47 -11.37
CA SER A 66 -6.07 -26.64 -11.92
C SER A 66 -6.02 -26.77 -13.44
N VAL A 67 -6.30 -25.70 -14.18
CA VAL A 67 -6.02 -25.59 -15.62
C VAL A 67 -5.52 -24.18 -15.99
N VAL A 68 -4.53 -24.14 -16.87
CA VAL A 68 -3.99 -22.98 -17.63
C VAL A 68 -3.79 -21.67 -16.83
N SER A 69 -2.61 -21.44 -16.25
CA SER A 69 -1.38 -20.91 -16.91
C SER A 69 -1.25 -19.38 -16.76
N ALA A 70 -0.06 -18.92 -16.39
CA ALA A 70 0.17 -17.59 -15.81
C ALA A 70 0.38 -16.45 -16.84
N ASP A 71 -0.12 -16.59 -18.06
CA ASP A 71 0.16 -15.66 -19.18
C ASP A 71 -1.09 -15.11 -19.87
N LEU A 72 -0.93 -13.87 -20.34
CA LEU A 72 -1.88 -13.07 -21.11
C LEU A 72 -3.21 -12.69 -20.42
N HIS A 73 -3.23 -11.51 -19.79
CA HIS A 73 -4.33 -10.54 -19.99
C HIS A 73 -3.94 -9.06 -19.80
N ALA A 74 -2.65 -8.73 -19.91
CA ALA A 74 -2.16 -7.34 -19.93
C ALA A 74 -2.57 -6.57 -21.21
N SER A 75 -2.88 -7.29 -22.31
CA SER A 75 -3.20 -6.73 -23.62
C SER A 75 -4.64 -6.23 -23.77
N VAL A 76 -5.61 -6.88 -23.11
CA VAL A 76 -7.05 -6.52 -23.25
C VAL A 76 -7.37 -5.19 -22.56
N ILE A 77 -6.73 -4.91 -21.42
CA ILE A 77 -6.93 -3.68 -20.66
C ILE A 77 -6.31 -2.46 -21.36
N ALA A 78 -5.21 -2.65 -22.10
CA ALA A 78 -4.42 -1.57 -22.70
C ALA A 78 -5.14 -0.77 -23.79
N ASN A 79 -6.04 -1.40 -24.56
CA ASN A 79 -6.66 -0.80 -25.75
C ASN A 79 -8.07 -0.22 -25.52
N VAL A 80 -8.66 -0.42 -24.33
CA VAL A 80 -10.05 -0.01 -24.02
C VAL A 80 -10.12 1.21 -23.10
N LEU A 81 -9.07 1.48 -22.32
CA LEU A 81 -9.07 2.56 -21.31
C LEU A 81 -8.46 3.87 -21.85
N PRO A 82 -9.26 4.94 -22.08
CA PRO A 82 -8.70 6.25 -22.36
C PRO A 82 -7.96 6.80 -21.13
N LYS A 83 -7.01 7.71 -21.38
CA LYS A 83 -5.98 8.19 -20.43
C LYS A 83 -6.53 8.82 -19.13
N ASN A 84 -7.83 9.14 -19.10
CA ASN A 84 -8.57 9.72 -17.98
C ASN A 84 -9.21 8.67 -17.03
N VAL A 85 -9.38 7.40 -17.42
CA VAL A 85 -9.95 6.37 -16.53
C VAL A 85 -8.90 5.84 -15.55
N ILE A 86 -7.64 5.81 -15.99
CA ILE A 86 -6.51 5.24 -15.22
C ILE A 86 -6.20 6.08 -13.95
N SER A 87 -6.61 7.35 -13.88
CA SER A 87 -6.39 8.18 -12.69
C SER A 87 -7.22 7.80 -11.48
N GLU A 88 -8.46 7.29 -11.65
CA GLU A 88 -9.31 6.95 -10.50
C GLU A 88 -8.77 5.74 -9.73
N LEU A 89 -8.27 4.72 -10.45
CA LEU A 89 -7.61 3.58 -9.80
C LEU A 89 -6.31 4.00 -9.08
N ASP A 90 -5.50 4.88 -9.69
CA ASP A 90 -4.32 5.45 -9.03
C ASP A 90 -4.72 6.23 -7.75
N VAL A 91 -5.79 7.02 -7.79
CA VAL A 91 -6.33 7.76 -6.62
C VAL A 91 -6.78 6.80 -5.52
N VAL A 92 -7.49 5.73 -5.84
CA VAL A 92 -7.93 4.72 -4.86
C VAL A 92 -6.74 4.00 -4.24
N LEU A 93 -5.78 3.53 -5.05
CA LEU A 93 -4.55 2.88 -4.56
C LEU A 93 -3.78 3.80 -3.61
N ALA A 94 -3.59 5.07 -4.00
CA ALA A 94 -2.81 6.05 -3.25
C ALA A 94 -3.47 6.55 -1.95
N ARG A 95 -4.68 6.08 -1.60
CA ARG A 95 -5.23 6.25 -0.23
C ARG A 95 -4.51 5.36 0.80
N THR A 96 -3.75 4.35 0.37
CA THR A 96 -2.93 3.49 1.23
C THR A 96 -1.45 3.89 1.19
N SER A 97 -0.71 3.67 2.29
CA SER A 97 0.75 3.96 2.36
C SER A 97 1.54 3.26 1.24
N SER A 98 1.22 1.99 0.95
CA SER A 98 1.89 1.19 -0.09
C SER A 98 1.51 1.64 -1.50
N GLY A 99 0.23 1.88 -1.77
CA GLY A 99 -0.23 2.38 -3.07
C GLY A 99 0.25 3.80 -3.35
N ALA A 100 0.39 4.66 -2.33
CA ALA A 100 0.95 6.00 -2.49
C ALA A 100 2.43 5.95 -2.90
N LYS A 101 3.23 5.05 -2.30
CA LYS A 101 4.63 4.77 -2.72
C LYS A 101 4.71 4.22 -4.14
N PHE A 102 3.78 3.33 -4.53
CA PHE A 102 3.66 2.82 -5.90
C PHE A 102 3.37 3.94 -6.91
N VAL A 103 2.35 4.78 -6.67
CA VAL A 103 2.00 5.84 -7.63
C VAL A 103 3.05 6.96 -7.66
N ALA A 104 3.73 7.27 -6.55
CA ALA A 104 4.91 8.14 -6.59
C ALA A 104 6.05 7.56 -7.44
N SER A 105 6.23 6.23 -7.43
CA SER A 105 7.20 5.55 -8.30
C SER A 105 6.78 5.57 -9.78
N LYS A 106 5.48 5.42 -10.06
CA LYS A 106 4.86 5.57 -11.39
C LYS A 106 5.07 7.00 -11.93
N LEU A 107 4.76 8.02 -11.12
CA LEU A 107 4.97 9.43 -11.45
C LEU A 107 6.45 9.78 -11.61
N ASN A 108 7.35 9.16 -10.84
CA ASN A 108 8.79 9.32 -11.02
C ASN A 108 9.23 8.83 -12.41
N ALA A 109 8.87 7.61 -12.79
CA ALA A 109 9.23 7.04 -14.09
C ALA A 109 8.72 7.88 -15.27
N LEU A 110 7.52 8.46 -15.14
CA LEU A 110 6.89 9.29 -16.17
C LEU A 110 7.49 10.71 -16.29
N SER A 111 7.83 11.37 -15.17
CA SER A 111 8.11 12.82 -15.16
C SER A 111 9.45 13.25 -14.58
N TYR A 112 10.09 12.46 -13.71
CA TYR A 112 11.27 12.91 -12.95
C TYR A 112 12.53 12.07 -13.23
N LYS A 113 12.37 10.79 -13.61
CA LYS A 113 13.43 9.84 -13.96
C LYS A 113 14.55 9.73 -12.89
N TRP A 114 14.20 9.92 -11.61
CA TRP A 114 15.11 9.71 -10.50
C TRP A 114 15.42 8.21 -10.33
N SER A 115 16.65 7.88 -9.94
CA SER A 115 17.09 6.50 -9.70
C SER A 115 16.44 5.88 -8.46
N THR A 116 16.54 4.56 -8.33
CA THR A 116 16.02 3.79 -7.18
C THR A 116 16.55 4.29 -5.83
N SER A 117 17.82 4.73 -5.77
CA SER A 117 18.41 5.36 -4.58
C SER A 117 17.69 6.66 -4.19
N GLN A 118 17.40 7.52 -5.18
CA GLN A 118 16.64 8.75 -4.96
C GLN A 118 15.18 8.46 -4.55
N MET A 119 14.53 7.45 -5.13
CA MET A 119 13.21 7.01 -4.65
C MET A 119 13.25 6.46 -3.23
N SER A 120 14.31 5.74 -2.83
CA SER A 120 14.51 5.32 -1.43
C SER A 120 14.63 6.52 -0.48
N CYS A 121 15.35 7.58 -0.88
CA CYS A 121 15.39 8.83 -0.14
C CYS A 121 14.00 9.47 0.01
N LEU A 122 13.18 9.50 -1.05
CA LEU A 122 11.80 10.03 -1.00
C LEU A 122 10.89 9.19 -0.08
N ILE A 123 11.00 7.85 -0.17
CA ILE A 123 10.24 6.89 0.65
C ILE A 123 10.60 7.07 2.13
N THR A 124 11.89 7.19 2.45
CA THR A 124 12.37 7.46 3.82
C THR A 124 11.83 8.80 4.34
N LEU A 125 11.96 9.86 3.53
CA LEU A 125 11.55 11.21 3.87
C LEU A 125 10.06 11.29 4.22
N TRP A 126 9.17 10.97 3.28
CA TRP A 126 7.72 11.07 3.53
C TRP A 126 7.17 9.99 4.46
N SER A 127 7.95 8.93 4.76
CA SER A 127 7.62 8.05 5.87
C SER A 127 7.79 8.76 7.22
N ARG A 128 8.85 9.57 7.40
CA ARG A 128 9.02 10.42 8.60
C ARG A 128 7.97 11.53 8.67
N GLU A 129 7.68 12.19 7.54
CA GLU A 129 6.73 13.32 7.54
C GLU A 129 5.28 12.88 7.83
N SER A 130 4.81 11.77 7.26
CA SER A 130 3.39 11.41 7.28
C SER A 130 3.07 9.91 7.34
N HIS A 131 4.07 9.03 7.36
CA HIS A 131 3.91 7.59 7.08
C HIS A 131 3.22 7.31 5.73
N TRP A 132 3.28 8.28 4.80
CA TRP A 132 2.53 8.33 3.54
C TRP A 132 1.00 8.41 3.69
N ASN A 133 0.49 8.96 4.80
CA ASN A 133 -0.93 9.22 5.01
C ASN A 133 -1.35 10.59 4.44
N PHE A 134 -2.22 10.58 3.42
CA PHE A 134 -2.75 11.79 2.76
C PHE A 134 -3.69 12.64 3.62
N GLN A 135 -4.20 12.09 4.72
CA GLN A 135 -5.00 12.79 5.72
C GLN A 135 -4.16 13.32 6.89
N SER A 136 -2.85 13.04 6.93
CA SER A 136 -1.97 13.44 8.04
C SER A 136 -2.00 14.96 8.26
N ARG A 137 -2.31 15.38 9.49
CA ARG A 137 -2.32 16.79 9.88
C ARG A 137 -1.58 17.01 11.19
N ASN A 138 -0.52 17.80 11.15
CA ASN A 138 0.12 18.29 12.36
C ASN A 138 -0.80 19.31 13.06
N LYS A 139 -1.27 18.98 14.28
CA LYS A 139 -2.19 19.84 15.06
C LYS A 139 -1.57 21.19 15.46
N ARG A 140 -0.24 21.27 15.60
CA ARG A 140 0.47 22.48 16.05
C ARG A 140 0.87 23.40 14.90
N SER A 141 1.48 22.86 13.84
CA SER A 141 1.96 23.66 12.71
C SER A 141 0.96 23.83 11.57
N GLY A 142 -0.13 23.05 11.55
CA GLY A 142 -1.09 23.05 10.45
C GLY A 142 -0.61 22.37 9.16
N ALA A 143 0.60 21.80 9.15
CA ALA A 143 1.15 21.03 8.04
C ALA A 143 0.23 19.85 7.65
N TYR A 144 0.14 19.57 6.35
CA TYR A 144 -0.88 18.65 5.81
C TYR A 144 -0.39 17.70 4.71
N GLY A 145 -0.96 16.49 4.70
CA GLY A 145 -0.84 15.50 3.63
C GLY A 145 0.47 14.73 3.63
N ILE A 146 0.66 13.95 2.56
CA ILE A 146 1.86 13.11 2.34
C ILE A 146 3.18 13.88 2.52
N PRO A 147 3.39 15.07 1.91
CA PRO A 147 4.64 15.83 2.04
C PRO A 147 4.67 16.81 3.23
N GLN A 148 3.67 16.77 4.14
CA GLN A 148 3.47 17.76 5.23
C GLN A 148 3.62 19.22 4.76
N ALA A 149 2.95 19.58 3.67
CA ALA A 149 3.00 20.92 3.11
C ALA A 149 2.51 21.97 4.14
N ASN A 150 3.30 23.03 4.34
CA ASN A 150 3.00 24.10 5.30
C ASN A 150 3.00 25.50 4.64
N PRO A 151 1.86 26.22 4.60
CA PRO A 151 0.50 25.72 4.82
C PRO A 151 0.10 24.73 3.71
N GLY A 152 -0.81 23.80 4.03
CA GLY A 152 -1.27 22.76 3.10
C GLY A 152 -1.93 23.31 1.83
N THR A 153 -2.48 24.53 1.89
CA THR A 153 -3.08 25.25 0.75
C THR A 153 -2.12 25.48 -0.41
N LYS A 154 -0.80 25.44 -0.19
CA LYS A 154 0.20 25.47 -1.28
C LYS A 154 -0.02 24.34 -2.30
N MET A 155 -0.58 23.21 -1.90
CA MET A 155 -0.87 22.07 -2.79
C MET A 155 -1.97 22.35 -3.82
N ALA A 156 -2.74 23.44 -3.65
CA ALA A 156 -3.75 23.87 -4.63
C ALA A 156 -3.16 24.15 -6.03
N SER A 157 -1.87 24.49 -6.14
CA SER A 157 -1.20 24.69 -7.43
C SER A 157 -1.00 23.41 -8.25
N ALA A 158 -1.23 22.22 -7.67
CA ALA A 158 -1.26 20.95 -8.38
C ALA A 158 -2.68 20.42 -8.66
N GLY A 159 -3.71 21.05 -8.09
CA GLY A 159 -5.12 20.64 -8.18
C GLY A 159 -5.95 21.20 -7.03
N SER A 160 -7.18 21.63 -7.29
CA SER A 160 -8.11 22.17 -6.28
C SER A 160 -8.54 21.13 -5.24
N ASP A 161 -8.44 19.84 -5.58
CA ASP A 161 -8.80 18.68 -4.77
C ASP A 161 -7.71 18.21 -3.78
N TRP A 162 -6.59 18.94 -3.67
CA TRP A 162 -5.41 18.62 -2.84
C TRP A 162 -5.70 18.14 -1.41
N ARG A 163 -6.82 18.57 -0.83
CA ARG A 163 -7.22 18.22 0.53
C ARG A 163 -7.69 16.76 0.66
N VAL A 164 -8.14 16.14 -0.43
CA VAL A 164 -8.69 14.77 -0.44
C VAL A 164 -8.02 13.86 -1.47
N ASN A 165 -7.36 14.41 -2.49
CA ASN A 165 -6.67 13.63 -3.52
C ASN A 165 -5.19 13.39 -3.18
N PRO A 166 -4.77 12.14 -2.85
CA PRO A 166 -3.36 11.81 -2.59
C PRO A 166 -2.45 12.05 -3.81
N ILE A 167 -2.95 11.91 -5.04
CA ILE A 167 -2.18 12.12 -6.27
C ILE A 167 -1.80 13.59 -6.44
N THR A 168 -2.71 14.50 -6.11
CA THR A 168 -2.44 15.95 -6.11
C THR A 168 -1.36 16.31 -5.08
N GLN A 169 -1.40 15.70 -3.89
CA GLN A 169 -0.37 15.87 -2.86
C GLN A 169 1.00 15.33 -3.30
N ILE A 170 1.05 14.14 -3.90
CA ILE A 170 2.28 13.53 -4.43
C ILE A 170 2.87 14.40 -5.55
N LYS A 171 2.05 14.80 -6.54
CA LYS A 171 2.48 15.67 -7.65
C LYS A 171 3.09 16.98 -7.14
N TRP A 172 2.42 17.65 -6.18
CA TRP A 172 2.94 18.86 -5.57
C TRP A 172 4.26 18.59 -4.83
N GLY A 173 4.29 17.57 -3.98
CA GLY A 173 5.45 17.22 -3.16
C GLY A 173 6.69 16.91 -4.01
N MET A 174 6.55 16.14 -5.09
CA MET A 174 7.66 15.82 -5.99
C MET A 174 8.19 17.08 -6.71
N SER A 175 7.29 17.99 -7.12
CA SER A 175 7.65 19.27 -7.74
C SER A 175 8.36 20.20 -6.76
N TYR A 176 7.88 20.27 -5.51
CA TYR A 176 8.52 21.02 -4.42
C TYR A 176 9.91 20.46 -4.09
N VAL A 177 10.04 19.13 -3.95
CA VAL A 177 11.34 18.44 -3.77
C VAL A 177 12.30 18.75 -4.92
N LYS A 178 11.83 18.68 -6.17
CA LYS A 178 12.66 18.95 -7.36
C LYS A 178 13.13 20.41 -7.42
N SER A 179 12.24 21.36 -7.20
CA SER A 179 12.51 22.80 -7.35
C SER A 179 13.30 23.41 -6.19
N ARG A 180 13.19 22.86 -4.98
CA ARG A 180 13.84 23.41 -3.78
C ARG A 180 15.14 22.70 -3.37
N TYR A 181 15.29 21.41 -3.73
CA TYR A 181 16.42 20.58 -3.28
C TYR A 181 17.10 19.82 -4.43
N GLY A 182 16.62 19.98 -5.67
CA GLY A 182 17.16 19.35 -6.89
C GLY A 182 16.89 17.85 -7.02
N SER A 183 16.82 17.13 -5.88
CA SER A 183 16.66 15.68 -5.77
C SER A 183 16.13 15.25 -4.38
N PRO A 184 15.45 14.09 -4.26
CA PRO A 184 15.00 13.55 -2.98
C PRO A 184 16.08 13.30 -1.93
N CYS A 185 17.30 12.90 -2.30
CA CYS A 185 18.39 12.74 -1.32
C CYS A 185 18.94 14.09 -0.84
N GLY A 186 18.87 15.14 -1.67
CA GLY A 186 19.13 16.51 -1.23
C GLY A 186 18.10 16.99 -0.19
N ALA A 187 16.82 16.68 -0.44
CA ALA A 187 15.72 16.91 0.50
C ALA A 187 15.92 16.14 1.83
N LEU A 188 16.15 14.82 1.76
CA LEU A 188 16.38 14.00 2.95
C LEU A 188 17.62 14.44 3.75
N SER A 189 18.71 14.84 3.07
CA SER A 189 19.90 15.40 3.71
C SER A 189 19.60 16.70 4.48
N LYS A 190 18.80 17.60 3.90
CA LYS A 190 18.31 18.80 4.61
C LYS A 190 17.44 18.41 5.80
N SER A 191 16.47 17.50 5.62
CA SER A 191 15.57 17.04 6.68
C SER A 191 16.35 16.42 7.85
N ASN A 192 17.37 15.60 7.56
CA ASN A 192 18.24 15.00 8.59
C ASN A 192 19.11 16.02 9.35
N ARG A 193 19.49 17.13 8.72
CA ARG A 193 20.32 18.19 9.35
C ARG A 193 19.54 19.25 10.12
N PHE A 194 18.27 19.47 9.80
CA PHE A 194 17.50 20.62 10.31
C PHE A 194 16.06 20.29 10.76
N GLY A 195 15.57 19.06 10.54
CA GLY A 195 14.20 18.66 10.86
C GLY A 195 13.12 19.21 9.92
N TRP A 196 13.47 19.81 8.78
CA TRP A 196 12.53 20.36 7.79
C TRP A 196 13.05 20.29 6.35
N TYR A 197 12.16 19.95 5.40
CA TYR A 197 12.40 19.69 3.96
C TYR A 197 11.04 19.20 3.15
#